data_AF-A0A6D2C3M6-F1
#
_entry.id   AF-A0A6D2C3M6-F1
#
_cell.length_a   1.000
_cell.length_b   1.000
_cell.length_c   1.000
_cell.angle_alpha   90.00
_cell.angle_beta   90.00
_cell.angle_gamma   90.00
#
_symmetry.space_group_name_H-M   'P 1'
#
loop_
_entity.id
_entity.type
_entity.pdbx_description
1 polymer ?
#
loop_
_entity_poly.entity_id
_entity_poly.type
_entity_poly.pdbx_seq_one_letter_code
_entity_poly.pdbx_strand_id
1 'polypeptide(L)'
;MRQMSIKTKVALIAVAVIMFGIITLSIITMAMQKSKSMEHTISSQANELRIVDLILQDSNQKYSTALEGLANSIKSLPSSMFEDEDVAIRAIGAFLQTHRQSTGALNSYVGFPSGAIVESEEGTDKQGLPYGMRGGKYTNNYNA
;
A
#
# COMPACT_ATOMS: atom_id res chain seq x y z
N MET A 1 -43.81 -46.20 -47.99
CA MET A 1 -42.52 -45.62 -47.53
C MET A 1 -41.74 -45.18 -48.76
N ARG A 2 -41.49 -43.87 -48.93
CA ARG A 2 -40.85 -43.31 -50.13
C ARG A 2 -39.34 -43.60 -50.06
N GLN A 3 -38.81 -44.40 -50.99
CA GLN A 3 -37.37 -44.69 -51.04
C GLN A 3 -36.60 -43.44 -51.47
N MET A 4 -35.64 -43.03 -50.66
CA MET A 4 -34.79 -41.88 -50.90
C MET A 4 -33.81 -42.15 -52.05
N SER A 5 -33.62 -41.19 -52.96
CA SER A 5 -32.66 -41.32 -54.05
C SER A 5 -31.22 -41.43 -53.52
N ILE A 6 -30.35 -42.14 -54.24
CA ILE A 6 -28.93 -42.30 -53.89
C ILE A 6 -28.24 -40.94 -53.69
N LYS A 7 -28.56 -39.94 -54.54
CA LYS A 7 -28.04 -38.57 -54.43
C LYS A 7 -28.37 -37.93 -53.08
N THR A 8 -29.60 -38.15 -52.59
CA THR A 8 -30.07 -37.60 -51.32
C THR A 8 -29.40 -38.29 -50.12
N LYS A 9 -29.15 -39.61 -50.21
CA LYS A 9 -28.43 -40.36 -49.16
C LYS A 9 -26.98 -39.89 -49.02
N VAL A 10 -26.29 -39.70 -50.14
CA VAL A 10 -24.90 -39.20 -50.16
C VAL A 10 -24.82 -37.77 -49.62
N ALA A 11 -25.75 -36.89 -50.02
CA ALA A 11 -25.81 -35.53 -49.50
C ALA A 11 -26.04 -35.50 -47.97
N LEU A 12 -26.90 -36.37 -47.45
CA LEU A 12 -27.17 -36.47 -46.02
C LEU A 12 -25.90 -36.86 -45.22
N ILE A 13 -25.12 -37.81 -45.75
CA ILE A 13 -23.85 -38.24 -45.13
C ILE A 13 -22.84 -37.08 -45.15
N ALA A 14 -22.73 -36.36 -46.27
CA ALA A 14 -21.83 -35.21 -46.37
C ALA A 14 -22.16 -34.11 -45.34
N VAL A 15 -23.45 -33.77 -45.19
CA VAL A 15 -23.90 -32.79 -44.19
C VAL A 15 -23.61 -33.27 -42.76
N ALA A 16 -23.82 -34.56 -42.47
CA ALA A 16 -23.51 -35.12 -41.15
C ALA A 16 -22.01 -35.02 -40.81
N VAL A 17 -21.14 -35.33 -41.77
CA VAL A 17 -19.68 -35.22 -41.58
C VAL A 17 -19.25 -33.77 -41.36
N ILE A 18 -19.80 -32.83 -42.14
CA ILE A 18 -19.51 -31.39 -41.97
C ILE A 18 -19.95 -30.91 -40.58
N MET A 19 -21.17 -31.29 -40.16
CA MET A 19 -21.69 -30.93 -38.84
C MET A 19 -20.79 -31.45 -37.72
N PHE A 20 -20.32 -32.70 -37.84
CA PHE A 20 -19.40 -33.29 -36.87
C PHE A 20 -18.05 -32.56 -36.81
N GLY A 21 -17.53 -32.14 -37.97
CA GLY A 21 -16.30 -31.33 -38.04
C GLY A 21 -16.45 -29.97 -37.35
N ILE A 22 -17.59 -29.28 -37.54
CA ILE A 22 -17.85 -27.99 -36.90
C ILE A 22 -17.97 -28.15 -35.38
N ILE A 23 -18.67 -29.19 -34.91
CA ILE A 23 -18.85 -29.45 -33.48
C ILE A 23 -17.50 -29.72 -32.81
N THR A 24 -16.68 -30.60 -33.39
CA THR A 24 -15.36 -30.92 -32.82
C THR A 24 -14.44 -29.71 -32.80
N LEU A 25 -14.37 -28.93 -33.89
CA LEU A 25 -13.59 -27.69 -33.94
C LEU A 25 -14.06 -26.68 -32.90
N SER A 26 -15.37 -26.53 -32.72
CA SER A 26 -15.95 -25.61 -31.74
C SER A 26 -15.57 -26.00 -30.32
N ILE A 27 -15.65 -27.29 -29.96
CA ILE A 27 -15.29 -27.79 -28.63
C ILE A 27 -13.80 -27.55 -28.35
N ILE A 28 -12.92 -27.86 -29.31
CA ILE A 28 -11.47 -27.63 -29.16
C ILE A 28 -11.17 -26.14 -28.97
N THR A 29 -11.77 -25.29 -29.81
CA THR A 29 -11.57 -23.84 -29.76
C THR A 29 -12.03 -23.27 -28.42
N MET A 30 -13.20 -23.70 -27.94
CA MET A 30 -13.76 -23.25 -26.67
C MET A 30 -12.92 -23.68 -25.48
N ALA A 31 -12.39 -24.92 -25.49
CA ALA A 31 -11.47 -25.41 -24.46
C ALA A 31 -10.16 -24.60 -24.44
N MET A 32 -9.55 -24.34 -25.61
CA MET A 32 -8.33 -23.53 -25.71
C MET A 32 -8.55 -22.08 -25.26
N GLN A 33 -9.65 -21.46 -25.66
CA GLN A 33 -9.99 -20.10 -25.25
C GLN A 33 -10.21 -20.01 -23.74
N LYS A 34 -10.89 -20.99 -23.14
CA LYS A 34 -11.09 -21.05 -21.69
C LYS A 34 -9.75 -21.11 -20.94
N SER A 35 -8.83 -21.98 -21.38
CA SER A 35 -7.50 -22.09 -20.76
C SER A 35 -6.71 -20.79 -20.87
N LYS A 36 -6.64 -20.20 -22.07
CA LYS A 36 -5.93 -18.93 -22.29
C LYS A 36 -6.53 -17.78 -21.50
N SER A 37 -7.86 -17.72 -21.43
CA SER A 37 -8.57 -16.70 -20.65
C SER A 37 -8.28 -16.85 -19.16
N MET A 38 -8.26 -18.07 -18.64
CA MET A 38 -7.93 -18.34 -17.23
C MET A 38 -6.49 -17.94 -16.91
N GLU A 39 -5.53 -18.35 -17.74
CA GLU A 39 -4.12 -18.00 -17.59
C GLU A 39 -3.91 -16.48 -17.63
N HIS A 40 -4.56 -15.79 -18.58
CA HIS A 40 -4.51 -14.34 -18.67
C HIS A 40 -5.10 -13.66 -17.42
N THR A 41 -6.25 -14.13 -16.93
CA THR A 41 -6.86 -13.60 -15.70
C THR A 41 -5.95 -13.80 -14.49
N ILE A 42 -5.37 -14.99 -14.32
CA ILE A 42 -4.45 -15.29 -13.22
C ILE A 42 -3.21 -14.39 -13.30
N SER A 43 -2.61 -14.26 -14.50
CA SER A 43 -1.44 -13.41 -14.71
C SER A 43 -1.73 -11.94 -14.45
N SER A 44 -2.87 -11.43 -14.92
CA SER A 44 -3.30 -10.04 -14.68
C SER A 44 -3.50 -9.77 -13.19
N GLN A 45 -4.21 -10.65 -12.49
CA GLN A 45 -4.43 -10.51 -11.04
C GLN A 45 -3.13 -10.62 -10.25
N ALA A 46 -2.23 -11.55 -10.62
CA ALA A 46 -0.92 -11.66 -10.00
C ALA A 46 -0.08 -10.38 -10.20
N ASN A 47 -0.15 -9.77 -11.38
CA ASN A 47 0.53 -8.51 -11.65
C ASN A 47 -0.06 -7.34 -10.85
N GLU A 48 -1.38 -7.25 -10.72
CA GLU A 48 -2.04 -6.25 -9.87
C GLU A 48 -1.62 -6.39 -8.41
N LEU A 49 -1.62 -7.61 -7.86
CA LEU A 49 -1.16 -7.88 -6.50
C LEU A 49 0.30 -7.50 -6.31
N ARG A 50 1.16 -7.80 -7.29
CA ARG A 50 2.57 -7.40 -7.26
C ARG A 50 2.74 -5.88 -7.26
N ILE A 51 1.91 -5.14 -7.99
CA ILE A 51 1.95 -3.67 -7.97
C ILE A 51 1.56 -3.15 -6.58
N VAL A 52 0.52 -3.69 -5.97
CA VAL A 52 0.11 -3.33 -4.61
C VAL A 52 1.24 -3.60 -3.61
N ASP A 53 1.88 -4.77 -3.70
CA ASP A 53 3.03 -5.13 -2.85
C ASP A 53 4.19 -4.13 -2.99
N LEU A 54 4.53 -3.74 -4.24
CA LEU A 54 5.55 -2.73 -4.50
C LEU A 54 5.17 -1.35 -3.94
N ILE A 55 3.90 -0.94 -4.01
CA ILE A 55 3.43 0.32 -3.43
C ILE A 55 3.57 0.29 -1.90
N LEU A 56 3.22 -0.82 -1.26
CA LEU A 56 3.37 -0.98 0.19
C LEU A 56 4.85 -0.98 0.60
N GLN A 57 5.69 -1.70 -0.13
CA GLN A 57 7.14 -1.73 0.12
C GLN A 57 7.77 -0.35 -0.04
N ASP A 58 7.47 0.37 -1.12
CA ASP A 58 7.97 1.73 -1.35
C ASP A 58 7.49 2.71 -0.28
N SER A 59 6.21 2.63 0.12
CA SER A 59 5.66 3.45 1.19
C SER A 59 6.37 3.19 2.52
N ASN A 60 6.51 1.91 2.91
CA ASN A 60 7.21 1.54 4.13
C ASN A 60 8.68 1.97 4.11
N GLN A 61 9.36 1.81 2.98
CA GLN A 61 10.75 2.23 2.82
C GLN A 61 10.88 3.75 2.97
N LYS A 62 9.98 4.53 2.36
CA LYS A 62 9.96 6.00 2.48
C LYS A 62 9.79 6.45 3.92
N TYR A 63 8.80 5.92 4.64
CA TYR A 63 8.57 6.30 6.03
C TYR A 63 9.69 5.82 6.97
N SER A 64 10.24 4.63 6.75
CA SER A 64 11.41 4.15 7.50
C SER A 64 12.62 5.06 7.29
N THR A 65 12.91 5.43 6.04
CA THR A 65 14.02 6.32 5.69
C THR A 65 13.84 7.71 6.32
N ALA A 66 12.62 8.24 6.31
CA ALA A 66 12.34 9.53 6.95
C ALA A 66 12.53 9.48 8.47
N LEU A 67 12.05 8.40 9.11
CA LEU A 67 12.20 8.19 10.54
C LEU A 67 13.68 8.03 10.94
N GLU A 68 14.46 7.29 10.16
CA GLU A 68 15.91 7.19 10.33
C GLU A 68 16.59 8.55 10.18
N GLY A 69 16.17 9.36 9.20
CA GLY A 69 16.64 10.72 9.01
C GLY A 69 16.37 11.62 10.23
N LEU A 70 15.16 11.53 10.81
CA LEU A 70 14.82 12.22 12.05
C LEU A 70 15.70 11.75 13.22
N ALA A 71 15.83 10.43 13.40
CA ALA A 71 16.64 9.86 14.46
C ALA A 71 18.13 10.28 14.35
N ASN A 72 18.67 10.33 13.12
CA ASN A 72 20.03 10.79 12.87
C ASN A 72 20.19 12.29 13.14
N SER A 73 19.19 13.09 12.79
CA SER A 73 19.18 14.53 13.09
C SER A 73 19.20 14.77 14.61
N ILE A 74 18.41 14.01 15.37
CA ILE A 74 18.41 14.07 16.84
C ILE A 74 19.77 13.61 17.40
N LYS A 75 20.33 12.49 16.92
CA LYS A 75 21.63 11.97 17.36
C LYS A 75 22.81 12.91 17.05
N SER A 76 22.66 13.79 16.05
CA SER A 76 23.69 14.77 15.70
C SER A 76 23.77 15.94 16.67
N LEU A 77 22.78 16.09 17.56
CA LEU A 77 22.80 17.12 18.60
C LEU A 77 23.92 16.85 19.62
N PRO A 78 24.60 17.88 20.13
CA PRO A 78 25.58 17.73 21.20
C PRO A 78 24.99 17.06 22.44
N SER A 79 25.73 16.12 23.04
CA SER A 79 25.31 15.41 24.25
C SER A 79 24.91 16.34 25.40
N SER A 80 25.55 17.51 25.50
CA SER A 80 25.25 18.53 26.51
C SER A 80 23.82 19.09 26.41
N MET A 81 23.18 19.03 25.24
CA MET A 81 21.78 19.44 25.09
C MET A 81 20.80 18.48 25.77
N PHE A 82 21.22 17.24 26.04
CA PHE A 82 20.40 16.21 26.70
C PHE A 82 20.58 16.18 28.22
N GLU A 83 21.47 17.01 28.77
CA GLU A 83 21.65 17.14 30.23
C GLU A 83 20.49 17.91 30.89
N ASP A 84 19.85 18.79 30.14
CA ASP A 84 18.64 19.52 30.54
C ASP A 84 17.49 19.15 29.60
N GLU A 85 16.43 18.58 30.18
CA GLU A 85 15.27 18.13 29.41
C GLU A 85 14.60 19.25 28.62
N ASP A 86 14.51 20.47 29.16
CA ASP A 86 13.82 21.57 28.51
C ASP A 86 14.65 22.11 27.35
N VAL A 87 15.98 22.05 27.44
CA VAL A 87 16.90 22.33 26.33
C VAL A 87 16.74 21.27 25.23
N ALA A 88 16.73 19.98 25.61
CA ALA A 88 16.55 18.88 24.66
C ALA A 88 15.21 18.96 23.92
N ILE A 89 14.12 19.24 24.65
CA ILE A 89 12.77 19.40 24.09
C ILE A 89 12.75 20.50 23.02
N ARG A 90 13.32 21.68 23.32
CA ARG A 90 13.39 22.80 22.36
C ARG A 90 14.15 22.45 21.09
N ALA A 91 15.28 21.75 21.22
CA ALA A 91 16.10 21.35 20.09
C ALA A 91 15.39 20.29 19.21
N ILE A 92 14.81 19.27 19.84
CA ILE A 92 14.14 18.16 19.14
C ILE A 92 12.83 18.62 18.49
N GLY A 93 12.07 19.48 19.15
CA GLY A 93 10.75 19.91 18.67
C GLY A 93 10.75 20.53 17.28
N ALA A 94 11.81 21.28 16.91
CA ALA A 94 11.96 21.84 15.56
C ALA A 94 12.14 20.75 14.48
N PHE A 95 12.85 19.66 14.80
CA PHE A 95 13.01 18.52 13.89
C PHE A 95 11.69 17.76 13.70
N LEU A 96 10.86 17.67 14.73
CA LEU A 96 9.56 17.01 14.64
C LEU A 96 8.62 17.72 13.67
N GLN A 97 8.58 19.05 13.69
CA GLN A 97 7.78 19.82 12.73
C GLN A 97 8.25 19.58 11.29
N THR A 98 9.55 19.66 11.07
CA THR A 98 10.15 19.46 9.75
C THR A 98 9.89 18.04 9.23
N HIS A 99 10.07 17.03 10.08
CA HIS A 99 9.78 15.65 9.74
C HIS A 99 8.29 15.45 9.40
N ARG A 100 7.38 15.97 10.21
CA ARG A 100 5.93 15.87 9.98
C ARG A 100 5.53 16.51 8.65
N GLN A 101 5.97 17.74 8.41
CA GLN A 101 5.62 18.49 7.20
C GLN A 101 6.23 17.85 5.93
N SER A 102 7.45 17.32 6.01
CA SER A 102 8.10 16.67 4.87
C SER A 102 7.55 15.28 4.54
N THR A 103 7.06 14.55 5.54
CA THR A 103 6.50 13.20 5.35
C THR A 103 4.99 13.20 5.12
N GLY A 104 4.30 14.31 5.44
CA GLY A 104 2.84 14.35 5.50
C GLY A 104 2.26 13.48 6.62
N ALA A 105 3.08 13.12 7.63
CA ALA A 105 2.62 12.35 8.77
C ALA A 105 1.56 13.12 9.56
N LEU A 106 0.64 12.39 10.18
CA LEU A 106 -0.37 12.97 11.08
C LEU A 106 0.34 13.72 12.21
N ASN A 107 1.16 12.99 12.98
CA ASN A 107 1.94 13.51 14.09
C ASN A 107 3.39 13.03 13.99
N SER A 108 4.33 13.77 14.58
CA SER A 108 5.71 13.32 14.82
C SER A 108 6.08 13.63 16.25
N TYR A 109 6.55 12.63 17.01
CA TYR A 109 6.73 12.77 18.45
C TYR A 109 7.96 12.02 18.98
N VAL A 110 8.43 12.45 20.14
CA VAL A 110 9.46 11.78 20.95
C VAL A 110 9.01 11.74 22.40
N GLY A 111 9.12 10.56 23.01
CA GLY A 111 8.90 10.36 24.44
C GLY A 111 10.20 10.50 25.21
N PHE A 112 10.14 11.16 26.36
CA PHE A 112 11.24 11.36 27.29
C PHE A 112 11.11 10.44 28.52
N PRO A 113 12.22 10.10 29.20
CA PRO A 113 12.18 9.27 30.41
C PRO A 113 11.32 9.83 31.54
N SER A 114 11.12 11.16 31.57
CA SER A 114 10.23 11.86 32.51
C SER A 114 8.73 11.56 32.31
N GLY A 115 8.38 10.85 31.24
CA GLY A 115 7.00 10.66 30.79
C GLY A 115 6.47 11.83 29.96
N ALA A 116 7.28 12.86 29.70
CA ALA A 116 6.95 13.92 28.76
C ALA A 116 6.97 13.40 27.32
N ILE A 117 6.04 13.89 26.51
CA ILE A 117 5.95 13.65 25.07
C ILE A 117 5.99 15.01 24.40
N VAL A 118 6.96 15.17 23.51
CA VAL A 118 7.05 16.32 22.61
C VAL A 118 6.49 15.87 21.27
N GLU A 119 5.53 16.59 20.73
CA GLU A 119 4.91 16.24 19.46
C GLU A 119 4.65 17.45 18.58
N SER A 120 4.80 17.27 17.27
CA SER A 120 4.30 18.20 16.27
C SER A 120 3.08 17.57 15.60
N GLU A 121 2.01 18.34 15.51
CA GLU A 121 0.73 17.96 14.92
C GLU A 121 0.02 19.16 14.30
N GLU A 122 -1.06 18.92 13.57
CA GLU A 122 -1.85 20.00 12.94
C GLU A 122 -2.36 21.03 13.97
N GLY A 123 -2.71 20.58 15.19
CA GLY A 123 -3.13 21.46 16.28
C GLY A 123 -2.05 22.45 16.71
N THR A 124 -0.78 22.03 16.70
CA THR A 124 0.36 22.89 17.04
C THR A 124 0.64 23.92 15.94
N ASP A 125 0.55 23.50 14.67
CA ASP A 125 0.73 24.40 13.52
C ASP A 125 -0.36 25.49 13.48
N LYS A 126 -1.62 25.16 13.80
CA LYS A 126 -2.72 26.13 13.90
C LYS A 126 -2.49 27.18 14.99
N GLN A 127 -1.74 26.84 16.02
CA GLN A 127 -1.36 27.76 17.11
C GLN A 127 -0.08 28.54 16.79
N GLY A 128 0.55 28.30 15.64
CA GLY A 128 1.85 28.88 15.29
C GLY A 128 2.99 28.32 16.15
N LEU A 129 2.80 27.16 16.77
CA LEU A 129 3.79 26.49 17.59
C LEU A 129 4.46 25.36 16.80
N PRO A 130 5.79 25.23 16.84
CA PRO A 130 6.48 24.14 16.14
C PRO A 130 6.15 22.77 16.73
N TYR A 131 5.86 22.72 18.02
CA TYR A 131 5.53 21.51 18.75
C TYR A 131 4.74 21.83 20.02
N GLY A 132 4.05 20.83 20.55
CA GLY A 132 3.39 20.81 21.84
C GLY A 132 4.06 19.83 22.80
N MET A 133 3.70 19.94 24.08
CA MET A 133 4.17 19.04 25.13
C MET A 133 2.97 18.51 25.91
N ARG A 134 2.98 17.21 26.20
CA ARG A 134 2.02 16.55 27.09
C ARG A 134 2.70 15.43 27.86
N GLY A 135 2.04 14.84 28.84
CA GLY A 135 2.63 13.78 29.68
C GLY A 135 3.63 14.30 30.72
N GLY A 136 3.96 13.47 31.71
CA GLY A 136 4.93 13.79 32.76
C GLY A 136 4.61 15.08 33.51
N LYS A 137 5.61 15.95 33.68
CA LYS A 137 5.49 17.26 34.34
C LYS A 137 4.66 18.30 33.56
N TYR A 138 4.27 17.99 32.32
CA TYR A 138 3.53 18.88 31.43
C TYR A 138 2.03 18.59 31.37
N THR A 139 1.52 17.69 32.21
CA THR A 139 0.07 17.52 32.40
C THR A 139 -0.37 18.18 33.70
N ASN A 140 -1.43 18.98 33.66
CA ASN A 140 -2.16 19.40 34.85
C ASN A 140 -3.35 18.50 35.19
N ASN A 141 -3.63 17.45 34.41
CA ASN A 141 -4.68 16.49 34.73
C ASN A 141 -4.51 15.20 33.95
N TYR A 142 -4.24 14.11 34.66
CA TYR A 142 -4.36 12.74 34.13
C TYR A 142 -5.83 12.31 33.96
N ASN A 143 -6.82 13.16 34.33
CA ASN A 143 -8.26 12.89 34.35
C ASN A 143 -9.11 14.12 33.92
N ALA A 144 -9.07 14.54 32.66
CA ALA A 144 -10.06 15.48 32.10
C ALA A 144 -10.75 14.89 30.88
#